data_AF-A0A4Y2RWJ6-F1
#
_entry.id   AF-A0A4Y2RWJ6-F1
#
_cell.length_a   1.000
_cell.length_b   1.000
_cell.length_c   1.000
_cell.angle_alpha   90.00
_cell.angle_beta   90.00
_cell.angle_gamma   90.00
#
_symmetry.space_group_name_H-M   'P 1'
#
loop_
_entity.id
_entity.type
_entity.pdbx_description
1 polymer ?
#
loop_
_entity_poly.entity_id
_entity_poly.type
_entity_poly.pdbx_seq_one_letter_code
_entity_poly.pdbx_strand_id
1 'polypeptide(L)'
;MSTKRTEIIKSTISDYRKTLYAEVKEIAAKLDIKEDIPRVCRLQTARNNAPYSTEEEYYRRGVYVPYLDDFCNSLKERFESHKETVASLQHILPEFCTKTDFYSLEAALNFYEESLSHKEQEWR
;
A
#
# COMPACT_ATOMS: atom_id res chain seq x y z
N MET A 1 -10.69 -8.31 21.79
CA MET A 1 -11.29 -7.70 20.57
C MET A 1 -10.33 -7.61 19.38
N SER A 2 -9.02 -7.91 19.52
CA SER A 2 -8.02 -7.78 18.45
C SER A 2 -8.10 -8.87 17.34
N THR A 3 -8.44 -10.11 17.70
CA THR A 3 -8.40 -11.26 16.79
C THR A 3 -9.45 -11.22 15.68
N LYS A 4 -10.68 -10.76 15.98
CA LYS A 4 -11.75 -10.68 14.97
C LYS A 4 -11.45 -9.66 13.86
N ARG A 5 -10.84 -8.51 14.19
CA ARG A 5 -10.47 -7.49 13.19
C ARG A 5 -9.40 -8.01 12.24
N THR A 6 -8.38 -8.70 12.76
CA THR A 6 -7.30 -9.23 11.93
C THR A 6 -7.76 -10.39 11.06
N GLU A 7 -8.69 -11.23 11.53
CA GLU A 7 -9.35 -12.26 10.73
C GLU A 7 -10.17 -11.67 9.58
N ILE A 8 -10.99 -10.64 9.86
CA ILE A 8 -11.78 -9.95 8.84
C ILE A 8 -10.85 -9.38 7.75
N ILE A 9 -9.81 -8.64 8.14
CA ILE A 9 -8.84 -8.07 7.19
C ILE A 9 -8.19 -9.16 6.32
N LYS A 10 -7.76 -10.28 6.93
CA LYS A 10 -7.19 -11.41 6.19
C LYS A 10 -8.16 -12.02 5.19
N SER A 11 -9.44 -12.15 5.56
CA SER A 11 -10.48 -12.67 4.67
C SER A 11 -10.74 -11.74 3.49
N THR A 12 -10.88 -10.43 3.74
CA THR A 12 -11.09 -9.42 2.69
C THR A 12 -9.93 -9.36 1.71
N ILE A 13 -8.68 -9.42 2.21
CA ILE A 13 -7.49 -9.48 1.35
C ILE A 13 -7.50 -10.75 0.48
N SER A 14 -7.89 -11.89 1.06
CA SER A 14 -8.00 -13.15 0.31
C SER A 14 -9.04 -13.06 -0.81
N ASP A 15 -10.17 -12.41 -0.57
CA ASP A 15 -11.23 -12.25 -1.57
C ASP A 15 -10.81 -11.27 -2.67
N TYR A 16 -10.21 -10.13 -2.30
CA TYR A 16 -9.67 -9.16 -3.27
C TYR A 16 -8.57 -9.77 -4.15
N ARG A 17 -7.72 -10.65 -3.59
CA ARG A 17 -6.72 -11.37 -4.39
C ARG A 17 -7.39 -12.22 -5.47
N LYS A 18 -8.47 -12.92 -5.14
CA LYS A 18 -9.19 -13.78 -6.11
C LYS A 18 -9.81 -12.95 -7.22
N THR A 19 -10.42 -11.81 -6.89
CA THR A 19 -11.00 -10.91 -7.91
C THR A 19 -9.91 -10.36 -8.83
N LEU A 20 -8.80 -9.89 -8.26
CA LEU A 20 -7.66 -9.38 -9.03
C LEU A 20 -7.10 -10.44 -9.99
N TYR A 21 -6.94 -11.68 -9.52
CA TYR A 21 -6.44 -12.77 -10.35
C TYR A 21 -7.41 -13.14 -11.48
N ALA A 22 -8.73 -13.08 -11.23
CA ALA A 22 -9.74 -13.28 -12.27
C ALA A 22 -9.68 -12.18 -13.34
N GLU A 23 -9.52 -10.91 -12.95
CA GLU A 23 -9.37 -9.79 -13.89
C GLU A 23 -8.11 -9.94 -14.76
N VAL A 24 -6.98 -10.33 -14.13
CA VAL A 24 -5.74 -10.61 -14.86
C VAL A 24 -5.94 -11.74 -15.87
N LYS A 25 -6.67 -12.80 -15.51
CA LYS A 25 -7.04 -13.89 -16.42
C LYS A 25 -7.85 -13.41 -17.61
N GLU A 26 -8.84 -12.54 -17.38
CA GLU A 26 -9.64 -11.98 -18.47
C GLU A 26 -8.79 -11.12 -19.42
N ILE A 27 -7.87 -10.32 -18.89
CA ILE A 27 -6.95 -9.51 -19.70
C ILE A 27 -6.00 -10.41 -20.48
N ALA A 28 -5.43 -11.42 -19.86
CA ALA A 28 -4.54 -12.38 -20.51
C ALA A 28 -5.25 -13.11 -21.65
N ALA A 29 -6.49 -13.55 -21.44
CA ALA A 29 -7.32 -14.18 -22.47
C ALA A 29 -7.61 -13.23 -23.65
N LYS A 30 -7.89 -11.95 -23.38
CA LYS A 30 -8.10 -10.93 -24.44
C LYS A 30 -6.85 -10.69 -25.28
N LEU A 31 -5.66 -10.87 -24.69
CA LEU A 31 -4.37 -10.68 -25.34
C LEU A 31 -3.79 -11.97 -25.92
N ASP A 32 -4.50 -13.09 -25.84
CA ASP A 32 -4.03 -14.44 -26.21
C ASP A 32 -2.71 -14.83 -25.51
N ILE A 33 -2.53 -14.34 -24.28
CA ILE A 33 -1.38 -14.67 -23.44
C ILE A 33 -1.74 -15.88 -22.59
N LYS A 34 -1.03 -16.99 -22.83
CA LYS A 34 -1.12 -18.16 -21.95
C LYS A 34 -0.43 -17.87 -20.61
N GLU A 35 -1.09 -18.20 -19.52
CA GLU A 35 -0.43 -18.26 -18.21
C GLU A 35 0.67 -19.31 -18.26
N ASP A 36 1.91 -18.87 -18.10
CA ASP A 36 3.06 -19.76 -18.01
C ASP A 36 3.92 -19.35 -16.82
N ILE A 37 4.31 -20.34 -16.03
CA ILE A 37 5.17 -20.14 -14.88
C ILE A 37 6.61 -20.09 -15.44
N PRO A 38 7.37 -19.01 -15.21
CA PRO A 38 8.75 -18.94 -15.63
C PRO A 38 9.54 -20.14 -15.12
N ARG A 39 10.46 -20.64 -15.94
CA ARG A 39 11.26 -21.82 -15.61
C ARG A 39 11.94 -21.65 -14.25
N VAL A 40 11.61 -22.55 -13.33
CA VAL A 40 12.20 -22.59 -12.00
C VAL A 40 13.55 -23.32 -12.06
N CYS A 41 14.63 -22.61 -11.73
CA CYS A 41 15.96 -23.22 -11.64
C CYS A 41 16.13 -23.99 -10.33
N ARG A 42 16.92 -25.06 -10.37
CA ARG A 42 17.17 -25.93 -9.20
C ARG A 42 17.85 -25.19 -8.04
N LEU A 43 18.64 -24.17 -8.36
CA LEU A 43 19.16 -23.18 -7.42
C LEU A 43 18.77 -21.79 -7.90
N GLN A 44 17.93 -21.11 -7.14
CA GLN A 44 17.56 -19.73 -7.36
C GLN A 44 17.88 -18.97 -6.06
N THR A 45 18.85 -18.06 -6.11
CA THR A 45 19.38 -17.36 -4.92
C THR A 45 18.66 -16.06 -4.63
N ALA A 46 18.10 -15.41 -5.66
CA ALA A 46 17.45 -14.10 -5.55
C ALA A 46 15.93 -14.15 -5.40
N ARG A 47 15.28 -15.30 -5.65
CA ARG A 47 13.82 -15.47 -5.54
C ARG A 47 13.48 -16.74 -4.79
N ASN A 48 12.39 -16.67 -4.02
CA ASN A 48 11.91 -17.80 -3.23
C ASN A 48 11.40 -18.92 -4.16
N ASN A 49 11.93 -20.12 -3.99
CA ASN A 49 11.52 -21.30 -4.75
C ASN A 49 10.44 -22.11 -4.00
N ALA A 50 9.47 -21.40 -3.43
CA ALA A 50 8.44 -22.01 -2.60
C ALA A 50 7.61 -23.00 -3.46
N PRO A 51 7.33 -24.21 -2.95
CA PRO A 51 6.53 -25.17 -3.70
C PRO A 51 5.14 -24.60 -3.96
N TYR A 52 4.61 -24.84 -5.15
CA TYR A 52 3.30 -24.37 -5.60
C TYR A 52 2.52 -25.53 -6.21
N SER A 53 1.20 -25.54 -6.03
CA SER A 53 0.30 -26.53 -6.62
C SER A 53 -0.50 -25.99 -7.82
N THR A 54 -0.57 -24.66 -7.97
CA THR A 54 -1.28 -23.97 -9.05
C THR A 54 -0.52 -22.72 -9.50
N GLU A 55 -0.81 -22.24 -10.70
CA GLU A 55 -0.29 -20.98 -11.25
C GLU A 55 -0.67 -19.80 -10.36
N GLU A 56 -1.92 -19.76 -9.87
CA GLU A 56 -2.38 -18.73 -8.92
C GLU A 56 -1.50 -18.72 -7.66
N GLU A 57 -1.18 -19.89 -7.12
CA GLU A 57 -0.36 -19.99 -5.93
C GLU A 57 1.08 -19.52 -6.17
N TYR A 58 1.64 -19.82 -7.35
CA TYR A 58 2.93 -19.31 -7.77
C TYR A 58 2.94 -17.78 -7.79
N TYR A 59 2.01 -17.14 -8.50
CA TYR A 59 1.95 -15.67 -8.58
C TYR A 59 1.62 -15.03 -7.23
N ARG A 60 0.80 -15.68 -6.40
CA ARG A 60 0.55 -15.23 -5.04
C ARG A 60 1.84 -15.14 -4.23
N ARG A 61 2.64 -16.21 -4.22
CA ARG A 61 3.86 -16.29 -3.39
C ARG A 61 5.04 -15.50 -3.99
N GLY A 62 5.17 -15.49 -5.31
CA GLY A 62 6.32 -14.91 -6.01
C GLY A 62 6.15 -13.43 -6.39
N VAL A 63 4.92 -12.93 -6.46
CA VAL A 63 4.63 -11.57 -6.93
C VAL A 63 3.76 -10.82 -5.92
N TYR A 64 2.56 -11.33 -5.63
CA TYR A 64 1.57 -10.58 -4.85
C TYR A 64 2.03 -10.30 -3.40
N VAL A 65 2.50 -11.32 -2.68
CA VAL A 65 2.96 -11.15 -1.29
C VAL A 65 4.19 -10.24 -1.21
N PRO A 66 5.29 -10.49 -1.96
CA PRO A 66 6.46 -9.60 -1.93
C PRO A 66 6.10 -8.15 -2.27
N TYR A 67 5.26 -7.93 -3.29
CA TYR A 67 4.81 -6.60 -3.65
C TYR A 67 4.04 -5.90 -2.53
N LEU A 68 3.13 -6.61 -1.86
CA LEU A 68 2.38 -6.04 -0.74
C LEU A 68 3.29 -5.69 0.44
N ASP A 69 4.28 -6.55 0.73
CA ASP A 69 5.25 -6.30 1.79
C ASP A 69 6.09 -5.06 1.46
N ASP A 70 6.61 -4.96 0.24
CA ASP A 70 7.38 -3.80 -0.24
C ASP A 70 6.55 -2.51 -0.25
N PHE A 71 5.28 -2.60 -0.67
CA PHE A 71 4.36 -1.47 -0.67
C PHE A 71 4.08 -1.00 0.77
N CYS A 72 3.82 -1.93 1.68
CA CYS A 72 3.62 -1.60 3.09
C CYS A 72 4.88 -0.99 3.71
N ASN A 73 6.06 -1.49 3.37
CA ASN A 73 7.33 -0.93 3.83
C ASN A 73 7.56 0.47 3.27
N SER A 74 7.26 0.70 1.99
CA SER A 74 7.34 2.02 1.36
C SER A 74 6.42 3.03 2.05
N LEU A 75 5.19 2.62 2.41
CA LEU A 75 4.27 3.46 3.17
C LEU A 75 4.82 3.77 4.56
N LYS A 76 5.34 2.76 5.27
CA LYS A 76 5.97 2.97 6.58
C LYS A 76 7.14 3.93 6.47
N GLU A 77 8.13 3.65 5.61
CA GLU A 77 9.30 4.52 5.44
C GLU A 77 8.91 5.96 5.09
N ARG A 78 7.89 6.14 4.23
CA ARG A 78 7.40 7.46 3.87
C ARG A 78 6.81 8.18 5.09
N PHE A 79 5.91 7.56 5.84
CA PHE A 79 5.11 8.23 6.86
C PHE A 79 5.66 8.13 8.29
N GLU A 80 6.57 7.21 8.60
CA GLU A 80 7.06 6.98 9.96
C GLU A 80 7.83 8.20 10.49
N SER A 81 8.60 8.87 9.62
CA SER A 81 9.45 10.01 9.98
C SER A 81 8.67 11.26 10.43
N HIS A 82 7.48 11.48 9.87
CA HIS A 82 6.66 12.67 10.11
C HIS A 82 5.26 12.31 10.60
N LYS A 83 5.08 11.11 11.15
CA LYS A 83 3.79 10.59 11.61
C LYS A 83 3.10 11.52 12.61
N GLU A 84 3.86 12.04 13.58
CA GLU A 84 3.35 12.99 14.59
C GLU A 84 2.95 14.32 13.94
N THR A 85 3.73 14.78 12.96
CA THR A 85 3.45 15.98 12.17
C THR A 85 2.17 15.85 11.35
N VAL A 86 1.92 14.69 10.72
CA VAL A 86 0.66 14.43 9.99
C VAL A 86 -0.49 14.28 10.97
N ALA A 87 -0.27 13.59 12.09
CA ALA A 87 -1.30 13.40 13.11
C ALA A 87 -1.76 14.74 13.70
N SER A 88 -0.86 15.71 13.89
CA SER A 88 -1.25 17.01 14.43
C SER A 88 -2.19 17.79 13.50
N LEU A 89 -2.17 17.56 12.19
CA LEU A 89 -3.13 18.18 11.25
C LEU A 89 -4.60 17.85 11.58
N GLN A 90 -4.88 16.75 12.29
CA GLN A 90 -6.23 16.45 12.74
C GLN A 90 -6.81 17.53 13.66
N HIS A 91 -5.95 18.32 14.32
CA HIS A 91 -6.35 19.42 15.19
C HIS A 91 -6.97 20.61 14.42
N ILE A 92 -6.87 20.63 13.09
CA ILE A 92 -7.57 21.62 12.24
C ILE A 92 -9.08 21.33 12.19
N LEU A 93 -9.47 20.07 12.38
CA LEU A 93 -10.88 19.68 12.29
C LEU A 93 -11.69 20.33 13.42
N PRO A 94 -12.92 20.81 13.15
CA PRO A 94 -13.74 21.54 14.13
C PRO A 94 -13.95 20.81 15.47
N GLU A 95 -13.97 19.48 15.43
CA GLU A 95 -14.14 18.64 16.62
C GLU A 95 -12.95 18.67 17.60
N PHE A 96 -11.76 18.96 17.08
CA PHE A 96 -10.50 18.93 17.82
C PHE A 96 -9.91 20.33 18.04
N CYS A 97 -10.12 21.28 17.12
CA CYS A 97 -9.53 22.62 17.19
C CYS A 97 -9.93 23.43 18.43
N THR A 98 -11.07 23.10 19.05
CA THR A 98 -11.53 23.73 20.31
C THR A 98 -10.88 23.14 21.56
N LYS A 99 -10.22 21.99 21.44
CA LYS A 99 -9.66 21.20 22.55
C LYS A 99 -8.13 21.21 22.56
N THR A 100 -7.50 21.64 21.48
CA THR A 100 -6.05 21.62 21.30
C THR A 100 -5.52 22.99 20.93
N ASP A 101 -4.34 23.30 21.46
CA ASP A 101 -3.68 24.58 21.23
C ASP A 101 -3.11 24.68 19.80
N PHE A 102 -3.11 25.87 19.22
CA PHE A 102 -2.62 26.14 17.87
C PHE A 102 -1.13 25.83 17.72
N TYR A 103 -0.34 25.98 18.79
CA TYR A 103 1.08 25.62 18.79
C TYR A 103 1.32 24.13 18.46
N SER A 104 0.33 23.25 18.68
CA SER A 104 0.44 21.85 18.29
C SER A 104 0.57 21.63 16.77
N LEU A 105 0.21 22.63 15.95
CA LEU A 105 0.29 22.60 14.50
C LEU A 105 1.61 23.17 13.96
N GLU A 106 2.46 23.78 14.80
CA GLU A 106 3.65 24.51 14.35
C GLU A 106 4.59 23.64 13.50
N ALA A 107 4.89 22.41 13.96
CA ALA A 107 5.72 21.48 13.22
C ALA A 107 5.13 21.09 11.85
N ALA A 108 3.79 21.01 11.75
CA ALA A 108 3.10 20.69 10.51
C ALA A 108 3.06 21.86 9.55
N LEU A 109 2.81 23.07 10.05
CA LEU A 109 2.85 24.30 9.25
C LEU A 109 4.24 24.53 8.67
N ASN A 110 5.30 24.36 9.46
CA ASN A 110 6.68 24.48 8.98
C ASN A 110 7.02 23.41 7.93
N PHE A 111 6.54 22.17 8.13
CA PHE A 111 6.77 21.09 7.18
C PHE A 111 6.08 21.33 5.82
N TYR A 112 4.87 21.87 5.83
CA TYR A 112 4.09 22.14 4.61
C TYR A 112 4.23 23.57 4.07
N GLU A 113 5.06 24.42 4.69
CA GLU A 113 5.18 25.84 4.35
C GLU A 113 5.45 26.06 2.86
N GLU A 114 6.42 25.34 2.30
CA GLU A 114 6.78 25.43 0.87
C GLU A 114 5.64 24.95 -0.04
N SER A 115 4.92 23.89 0.36
CA SER A 115 3.79 23.34 -0.40
C SER A 115 2.57 24.26 -0.38
N LEU A 116 2.37 25.01 0.70
CA LEU A 116 1.27 25.97 0.88
C LEU A 116 1.62 27.37 0.34
N SER A 117 2.91 27.66 0.16
CA SER A 117 3.46 28.94 -0.33
C SER A 117 3.23 29.18 -1.83
N HIS A 118 2.83 28.15 -2.60
CA HIS A 118 2.50 28.33 -4.01
C HIS A 118 1.29 29.26 -4.19
N LYS A 119 1.60 30.53 -4.44
CA LYS A 119 0.69 31.50 -5.07
C LYS A 119 0.30 30.93 -6.42
N GLU A 120 -0.99 30.94 -6.71
CA GLU A 120 -1.54 30.65 -8.03
C GLU A 120 -0.70 31.40 -9.07
N GLN A 121 0.07 30.67 -9.87
CA GLN A 121 0.59 31.27 -11.10
C GLN A 121 -0.64 31.49 -11.98
N GLU A 122 -1.15 32.72 -11.96
CA GLU A 122 -2.02 33.24 -13.00
C GLU A 122 -1.31 32.98 -14.33
N TRP A 123 -1.77 31.97 -15.06
CA TRP A 123 -1.41 31.82 -16.46
C TRP A 123 -2.04 33.04 -17.18
N ARG A 124 -1.19 33.94 -17.65
CA ARG A 124 -1.56 34.97 -18.62
C ARG A 124 -1.08 34.55 -20.00
#